data_AF-A0A410MCC3-F1
#
_entry.id   AF-A0A410MCC3-F1
#
_cell.length_a   1.000
_cell.length_b   1.000
_cell.length_c   1.000
_cell.angle_alpha   90.00
_cell.angle_beta   90.00
_cell.angle_gamma   90.00
#
_symmetry.space_group_name_H-M   'P 1'
#
loop_
_entity.id
_entity.type
_entity.pdbx_description
1 polymer ?
#
loop_
_entity_poly.entity_id
_entity_poly.type
_entity_poly.pdbx_seq_one_letter_code
_entity_poly.pdbx_strand_id
1 'polypeptide(L)'
;MAELHYQDKRKIENVIEEIAYSRVKRFYPTIVSKATDLPLNTVFEYLLKLTLDGRLKLEWEIRCDDYECNSLILRTDDIDQFIGQYVECECEREILINENIIFPVFSISGHYRQDIRESKKKSPSLLKAL
;
A
#
# COMPACT_ATOMS: atom_id res chain seq x y z
N MET A 1 12.13 17.90 -1.65
CA MET A 1 11.04 17.03 -2.17
C MET A 1 10.06 17.93 -2.90
N ALA A 2 9.71 17.63 -4.16
CA ALA A 2 8.75 18.43 -4.89
C ALA A 2 7.34 18.25 -4.30
N GLU A 3 6.61 19.34 -4.12
CA GLU A 3 5.22 19.25 -3.67
C GLU A 3 4.32 18.75 -4.80
N LEU A 4 3.62 17.64 -4.55
CA LEU A 4 2.64 17.11 -5.50
C LEU A 4 1.48 18.09 -5.70
N HIS A 5 1.07 18.31 -6.95
CA HIS A 5 -0.09 19.15 -7.28
C HIS A 5 -1.36 18.61 -6.61
N TYR A 6 -2.25 19.52 -6.21
CA TYR A 6 -3.51 19.16 -5.53
C TYR A 6 -4.34 18.13 -6.31
N GLN A 7 -4.43 18.27 -7.64
CA GLN A 7 -5.20 17.36 -8.48
C GLN A 7 -4.66 15.92 -8.42
N ASP A 8 -3.35 15.74 -8.41
CA ASP A 8 -2.72 14.42 -8.35
C ASP A 8 -2.88 13.79 -6.96
N LYS A 9 -2.76 14.60 -5.90
CA LYS A 9 -3.11 14.17 -4.54
C LYS A 9 -4.54 13.64 -4.48
N ARG A 10 -5.50 14.39 -5.04
CA ARG A 10 -6.92 13.99 -5.08
C ARG A 10 -7.15 12.71 -5.88
N LYS A 11 -6.45 12.51 -7.01
CA LYS A 11 -6.53 11.24 -7.76
C LYS A 11 -6.11 10.05 -6.91
N ILE A 12 -4.98 10.16 -6.21
CA ILE A 12 -4.50 9.10 -5.32
C ILE A 12 -5.49 8.87 -4.18
N GLU A 13 -5.96 9.94 -3.52
CA GLU A 13 -6.95 9.83 -2.43
C GLU A 13 -8.23 9.12 -2.86
N ASN A 14 -8.78 9.43 -4.03
CA ASN A 14 -9.96 8.77 -4.54
C ASN A 14 -9.76 7.24 -4.67
N VAL A 15 -8.61 6.81 -5.21
CA VAL A 15 -8.27 5.38 -5.30
C VAL A 15 -8.16 4.75 -3.91
N ILE A 16 -7.53 5.45 -2.96
CA ILE A 16 -7.42 4.97 -1.57
C ILE A 16 -8.79 4.85 -0.89
N GLU A 17 -9.71 5.80 -1.11
CA GLU A 17 -11.08 5.72 -0.61
C GLU A 17 -11.86 4.54 -1.22
N GLU A 18 -11.67 4.25 -2.51
CA GLU A 18 -12.25 3.07 -3.17
C GLU A 18 -11.72 1.78 -2.56
N ILE A 19 -10.40 1.68 -2.35
CA ILE A 19 -9.77 0.52 -1.70
C ILE A 19 -10.29 0.38 -0.25
N ALA A 20 -10.43 1.49 0.49
CA ALA A 20 -10.97 1.51 1.85
C ALA A 20 -12.41 1.00 1.92
N TYR A 21 -13.23 1.34 0.92
CA TYR A 21 -14.61 0.85 0.83
C TYR A 21 -14.68 -0.64 0.44
N SER A 22 -13.70 -1.13 -0.30
CA SER A 22 -13.64 -2.50 -0.81
C SER A 22 -13.31 -3.56 0.27
N ARG A 23 -13.16 -4.82 -0.19
CA ARG A 23 -12.65 -5.95 0.62
C ARG A 23 -11.12 -6.14 0.48
N VAL A 24 -10.44 -5.38 -0.36
CA VAL A 24 -9.00 -5.48 -0.58
C VAL A 24 -8.27 -5.29 0.75
N LYS A 25 -7.46 -6.26 1.16
CA LYS A 25 -6.72 -6.20 2.44
C LYS A 25 -5.42 -5.41 2.30
N ARG A 26 -4.74 -5.60 1.17
CA ARG A 26 -3.42 -5.07 0.87
C ARG A 26 -3.30 -4.73 -0.60
N PHE A 27 -2.45 -3.77 -0.93
CA PHE A 27 -2.20 -3.35 -2.30
C PHE A 27 -0.77 -2.87 -2.48
N TYR A 28 -0.21 -3.10 -3.66
CA TYR A 28 1.07 -2.53 -4.07
C TYR A 28 0.87 -1.10 -4.59
N PRO A 29 1.89 -0.22 -4.46
CA PRO A 29 1.83 1.14 -5.01
C PRO A 29 1.63 1.16 -6.53
N THR A 30 2.03 0.10 -7.23
CA THR A 30 1.84 -0.08 -8.67
C THR A 30 0.37 -0.10 -9.10
N ILE A 31 -0.54 -0.59 -8.25
CA ILE A 31 -1.98 -0.58 -8.53
C ILE A 31 -2.49 0.86 -8.58
N VAL A 32 -2.06 1.69 -7.62
CA VAL A 32 -2.46 3.10 -7.53
C VAL A 32 -1.82 3.92 -8.66
N SER A 33 -0.56 3.67 -8.97
CA SER A 33 0.14 4.28 -10.13
C SER A 33 -0.60 3.99 -11.43
N LYS A 34 -0.96 2.73 -11.69
CA LYS A 34 -1.75 2.34 -12.88
C LYS A 34 -3.13 3.00 -12.91
N ALA A 35 -3.81 3.08 -11.76
CA ALA A 35 -5.15 3.67 -11.68
C ALA A 35 -5.18 5.19 -11.87
N THR A 36 -4.08 5.87 -11.56
CA THR A 36 -3.98 7.35 -11.59
C THR A 36 -3.19 7.89 -12.77
N ASP A 37 -2.47 7.02 -13.50
CA ASP A 37 -1.48 7.36 -14.53
C ASP A 37 -0.37 8.29 -13.99
N LEU A 38 -0.06 8.16 -12.69
CA LEU A 38 1.00 8.91 -12.03
C LEU A 38 2.27 8.07 -11.89
N PRO A 39 3.47 8.69 -11.93
CA PRO A 39 4.72 7.98 -11.72
C PRO A 39 4.74 7.21 -10.40
N LEU A 40 5.29 6.00 -10.43
CA LEU A 40 5.33 5.12 -9.25
C LEU A 40 5.98 5.78 -8.04
N ASN A 41 7.11 6.49 -8.24
CA ASN A 41 7.81 7.19 -7.16
C ASN A 41 6.92 8.26 -6.53
N THR A 42 6.22 9.04 -7.35
CA THR A 42 5.27 10.07 -6.88
C THR A 42 4.16 9.46 -6.03
N VAL A 43 3.59 8.35 -6.50
CA VAL A 43 2.54 7.62 -5.77
C VAL A 43 3.08 7.08 -4.46
N PHE A 44 4.22 6.39 -4.50
CA PHE A 44 4.85 5.79 -3.34
C PHE A 44 5.14 6.84 -2.25
N GLU A 45 5.75 7.97 -2.61
CA GLU A 45 5.99 9.08 -1.69
C GLU A 45 4.70 9.61 -1.04
N TYR A 46 3.61 9.72 -1.80
CA TYR A 46 2.33 10.16 -1.23
C TYR A 46 1.70 9.10 -0.32
N LEU A 47 1.79 7.82 -0.67
CA LEU A 47 1.33 6.74 0.20
C LEU A 47 2.10 6.69 1.52
N LEU A 48 3.41 6.97 1.53
CA LEU A 48 4.18 7.12 2.76
C LEU A 48 3.64 8.25 3.65
N LYS A 49 3.24 9.38 3.07
CA LYS A 49 2.59 10.47 3.84
C LYS A 49 1.28 10.00 4.46
N LEU A 50 0.46 9.24 3.72
CA LEU A 50 -0.78 8.68 4.26
C LEU A 50 -0.54 7.64 5.36
N THR A 51 0.61 6.96 5.36
CA THR A 51 1.06 6.10 6.48
C THR A 51 1.41 6.94 7.71
N LEU A 52 2.14 8.04 7.54
CA LEU A 52 2.45 8.97 8.64
C LEU A 52 1.17 9.59 9.25
N ASP A 53 0.18 9.88 8.40
CA ASP A 53 -1.14 10.37 8.82
C ASP A 53 -2.03 9.28 9.44
N GLY A 54 -1.54 8.04 9.56
CA GLY A 54 -2.27 6.91 10.15
C GLY A 54 -3.36 6.30 9.26
N ARG A 55 -3.58 6.81 8.05
CA ARG A 55 -4.63 6.31 7.12
C ARG A 55 -4.24 4.98 6.48
N LEU A 56 -2.94 4.78 6.27
CA LEU A 56 -2.36 3.55 5.75
C LEU A 56 -1.42 2.91 6.76
N LYS A 57 -1.10 1.64 6.53
CA LYS A 57 0.03 0.93 7.14
C LYS A 57 0.93 0.42 6.03
N LEU A 58 2.25 0.57 6.23
CA LEU A 58 3.27 -0.02 5.37
C LEU A 58 3.75 -1.33 5.99
N GLU A 59 3.78 -2.39 5.18
CA GLU A 59 4.46 -3.66 5.47
C GLU A 59 5.39 -3.95 4.27
N TRP A 60 6.31 -4.89 4.44
CA TRP A 60 7.25 -5.35 3.43
C TRP A 60 7.00 -6.81 3.13
N GLU A 61 6.88 -7.15 1.84
CA GLU A 61 6.78 -8.52 1.37
C GLU A 61 8.10 -8.97 0.77
N ILE A 62 8.61 -10.09 1.27
CA ILE A 62 9.80 -10.76 0.74
C ILE A 62 9.30 -11.87 -0.18
N ARG A 63 9.70 -11.84 -1.45
CA ARG A 63 9.25 -12.81 -2.46
C ARG A 63 10.39 -13.65 -2.99
N CYS A 64 10.07 -14.84 -3.47
CA CYS A 64 11.03 -15.66 -4.19
C CYS A 64 11.54 -14.92 -5.44
N ASP A 65 12.85 -14.94 -5.66
CA ASP A 65 13.50 -14.34 -6.83
C ASP A 65 13.32 -15.16 -8.12
N ASP A 66 12.81 -16.38 -8.00
CA ASP A 66 12.41 -17.18 -9.14
C ASP A 66 11.22 -16.57 -9.84
N TYR A 67 11.31 -16.39 -11.15
CA TYR A 67 10.19 -15.92 -11.94
C TYR A 67 9.02 -16.91 -11.95
N GLU A 68 9.31 -18.22 -11.99
CA GLU A 68 8.27 -19.27 -12.02
C GLU A 68 7.62 -19.45 -10.65
N CYS A 69 8.39 -19.40 -9.56
CA CYS A 69 7.84 -19.48 -8.20
C CYS A 69 7.17 -18.18 -7.75
N ASN A 70 7.93 -17.09 -7.63
CA ASN A 70 7.49 -15.77 -7.17
C ASN A 70 6.56 -15.80 -5.92
N SER A 71 6.70 -16.82 -5.08
CA SER A 71 5.87 -17.00 -3.90
C SER A 71 6.18 -15.92 -2.86
N LEU A 72 5.20 -15.60 -2.01
CA LEU A 72 5.43 -14.77 -0.84
C LEU A 72 6.13 -15.64 0.21
N ILE A 73 7.35 -15.30 0.57
CA ILE A 73 8.11 -15.99 1.62
C ILE A 73 7.61 -15.53 2.98
N LEU A 74 7.64 -14.22 3.22
CA LEU A 74 7.14 -13.63 4.47
C LEU A 74 6.71 -12.18 4.28
N ARG A 75 5.96 -11.69 5.27
CA ARG A 75 5.60 -10.28 5.40
C ARG A 75 6.02 -9.77 6.77
N THR A 76 6.64 -8.60 6.81
CA THR A 76 7.16 -7.97 8.05
C THR A 76 6.94 -6.46 8.03
N ASP A 77 6.84 -5.83 9.20
CA ASP A 77 6.92 -4.38 9.37
C ASP A 77 8.35 -3.89 9.66
N ASP A 78 9.24 -4.80 10.06
CA ASP A 78 10.65 -4.57 10.33
C ASP A 78 11.50 -5.41 9.36
N ILE A 79 12.00 -4.76 8.31
CA ILE A 79 12.78 -5.42 7.25
C ILE A 79 14.27 -5.56 7.63
N ASP A 80 14.76 -4.74 8.54
CA ASP A 80 16.17 -4.73 8.95
C ASP A 80 16.57 -6.03 9.64
N GLN A 81 15.59 -6.72 10.24
CA GLN A 81 15.78 -8.05 10.84
C GLN A 81 16.06 -9.14 9.80
N PHE A 82 15.77 -8.94 8.52
CA PHE A 82 15.83 -9.99 7.50
C PHE A 82 16.87 -9.75 6.42
N ILE A 83 17.22 -8.49 6.15
CA ILE A 83 18.21 -8.15 5.12
C ILE A 83 19.54 -8.86 5.39
N GLY A 84 20.11 -9.48 4.35
CA GLY A 84 21.37 -10.22 4.44
C GLY A 84 21.26 -11.64 4.99
N GLN A 85 20.07 -12.09 5.37
CA GLN A 85 19.83 -13.47 5.79
C GLN A 85 19.45 -14.36 4.61
N TYR A 86 19.73 -15.66 4.74
CA TYR A 86 19.23 -16.68 3.83
C TYR A 86 17.92 -17.25 4.36
N VAL A 87 16.96 -17.46 3.47
CA VAL A 87 15.68 -18.10 3.77
C VAL A 87 15.38 -19.19 2.75
N GLU A 88 14.74 -20.25 3.21
CA GLU A 88 14.25 -21.33 2.37
C GLU A 88 12.88 -20.97 1.81
N CYS A 89 12.72 -21.11 0.49
CA CYS A 89 11.45 -20.96 -0.20
C CYS A 89 10.75 -22.32 -0.36
N GLU A 90 9.43 -22.31 -0.57
CA GLU A 90 8.64 -23.51 -0.92
C GLU A 90 9.12 -24.24 -2.17
N CYS A 91 9.92 -23.59 -3.03
CA CYS A 91 10.58 -24.24 -4.17
C CYS A 91 11.92 -24.90 -3.83
N GLU A 92 12.19 -25.12 -2.53
CA GLU A 92 13.40 -25.79 -2.00
C GLU A 92 14.71 -25.05 -2.32
N ARG A 93 14.63 -23.75 -2.62
CA ARG A 93 15.80 -22.89 -2.84
C ARG A 93 16.09 -22.05 -1.61
N GLU A 94 17.36 -21.95 -1.27
CA GLU A 94 17.86 -20.92 -0.37
C GLU A 94 18.07 -19.61 -1.12
N ILE A 95 17.51 -18.53 -0.59
CA ILE A 95 17.50 -17.21 -1.22
C ILE A 95 18.09 -16.20 -0.25
N LEU A 96 19.04 -15.39 -0.74
CA LEU A 96 19.59 -14.26 0.01
C LEU A 96 18.61 -13.09 -0.03
N ILE A 97 18.14 -12.67 1.14
CA ILE A 97 17.27 -11.49 1.27
C ILE A 97 18.05 -10.23 0.97
N ASN A 98 17.66 -9.55 -0.11
CA ASN A 98 18.21 -8.28 -0.56
C ASN A 98 17.09 -7.37 -1.12
N GLU A 99 17.41 -6.12 -1.41
CA GLU A 99 16.45 -5.10 -1.84
C GLU A 99 15.66 -5.47 -3.11
N ASN A 100 16.19 -6.33 -4.00
CA ASN A 100 15.53 -6.69 -5.25
C ASN A 100 14.32 -7.62 -5.05
N ILE A 101 14.22 -8.25 -3.88
CA ILE A 101 13.16 -9.22 -3.58
C ILE A 101 12.20 -8.71 -2.49
N ILE A 102 12.34 -7.45 -2.10
CA ILE A 102 11.59 -6.79 -1.05
C ILE A 102 10.65 -5.77 -1.69
N PHE A 103 9.35 -5.93 -1.43
CA PHE A 103 8.33 -5.10 -2.06
C PHE A 103 7.48 -4.39 -1.00
N PRO A 104 7.29 -3.06 -1.10
CA PRO A 104 6.40 -2.34 -0.21
C PRO A 104 4.95 -2.72 -0.50
N VAL A 105 4.21 -3.07 0.55
CA VAL A 105 2.78 -3.33 0.49
C VAL A 105 2.05 -2.44 1.49
N PHE A 106 0.95 -1.85 1.05
CA PHE A 106 0.14 -0.97 1.90
C PHE A 106 -1.17 -1.66 2.28
N SER A 107 -1.65 -1.38 3.49
CA SER A 107 -3.01 -1.73 3.91
C SER A 107 -3.75 -0.49 4.45
N ILE A 108 -5.08 -0.52 4.36
CA ILE A 108 -5.91 0.54 4.91
C ILE A 108 -5.99 0.36 6.42
N SER A 109 -5.77 1.43 7.19
CA SER A 109 -5.92 1.38 8.65
C SER A 109 -7.38 1.11 9.04
N GLY A 110 -7.58 0.45 10.18
CA GLY A 110 -8.92 0.04 10.63
C GLY A 110 -9.86 1.24 10.85
N HIS A 111 -9.37 2.30 11.49
CA HIS A 111 -10.15 3.51 11.74
C HIS A 111 -10.51 4.22 10.43
N TYR A 112 -9.54 4.44 9.53
CA TYR A 112 -9.81 5.12 8.26
C TYR A 112 -10.80 4.34 7.38
N ARG A 113 -10.67 3.00 7.36
CA ARG A 113 -11.66 2.13 6.69
C ARG A 113 -13.06 2.31 7.25
N GLN A 114 -13.20 2.43 8.57
CA GLN A 114 -14.49 2.66 9.20
C GLN A 114 -15.05 4.03 8.82
N ASP A 115 -14.24 5.08 8.90
CA ASP A 115 -14.63 6.46 8.57
C ASP A 115 -15.18 6.57 7.14
N ILE A 116 -14.47 6.00 6.17
CA ILE A 116 -14.91 6.00 4.76
C ILE A 116 -16.21 5.22 4.55
N ARG A 117 -16.39 4.10 5.27
CA ARG A 117 -17.62 3.30 5.16
C ARG A 117 -18.81 3.99 5.79
N GLU A 118 -18.59 4.77 6.85
CA GLU A 118 -19.64 5.55 7.49
C GLU A 118 -20.02 6.79 6.68
N SER A 119 -19.03 7.50 6.10
CA SER A 119 -19.28 8.69 5.29
C SER A 119 -20.11 8.37 4.04
N LYS A 120 -19.85 7.23 3.37
CA LYS A 120 -20.64 6.79 2.22
C LYS A 120 -22.06 6.31 2.56
N LYS A 121 -22.33 5.95 3.82
CA LYS A 121 -23.68 5.61 4.30
C LYS A 121 -24.49 6.85 4.69
N LYS A 122 -23.83 7.88 5.21
CA LYS A 122 -24.44 9.14 5.66
C LYS A 122 -24.44 10.18 4.55
N SER A 123 -25.25 9.98 3.51
CA SER A 123 -25.51 11.03 2.51
C SER A 123 -26.94 11.60 2.58
N PRO A 124 -27.29 12.34 3.66
CA PRO A 124 -28.11 13.54 3.55
C PRO A 124 -27.23 14.78 3.71
N SER A 125 -27.41 15.77 2.84
CA SER A 125 -26.64 17.02 2.85
C SER A 125 -26.77 17.77 4.18
N LEU A 126 -25.64 18.05 4.84
CA LEU A 126 -25.58 18.90 6.05
C LEU A 126 -26.15 20.31 5.82
N LEU A 127 -26.14 20.80 4.57
CA LEU A 127 -26.72 22.08 4.16
C LEU A 127 -28.26 22.10 4.13
N LYS A 128 -28.95 20.98 4.40
CA LYS A 128 -30.42 20.98 4.58
C LYS A 128 -30.85 21.34 6.00
N ALA A 129 -29.90 21.47 6.93
CA ALA A 129 -30.14 21.79 8.34
C ALA A 129 -29.66 23.20 8.73
N LEU A 130 -29.21 24.00 7.76
CA LEU A 130 -28.95 25.44 7.86
C LEU A 130 -30.05 26.19 7.09
#